data_AF-W5YV00-F1
#
_entry.id   AF-W5YV00-F1
#
_cell.length_a   1.000
_cell.length_b   1.000
_cell.length_c   1.000
_cell.angle_alpha   90.00
_cell.angle_beta   90.00
_cell.angle_gamma   90.00
#
_symmetry.space_group_name_H-M   'P 1'
#
loop_
_entity.id
_entity.type
_entity.pdbx_description
1 polymer ?
#
loop_
_entity_poly.entity_id
_entity_poly.type
_entity_poly.pdbx_seq_one_letter_code
_entity_poly.pdbx_strand_id
1 'polypeptide(L)' 'MPVILISTWQLNRSRVPHWVTVCAMDDQFVYLHDPEIDTDVGETVADKQYLPVDRRVFDRMSRYGKIQPLQAAVIVGPRR' A
#
# COMPACT_ATOMS: atom_id res chain seq x y z
N MET A 1 -11.39 7.57 3.12
CA MET A 1 -10.09 7.18 2.54
C MET A 1 -9.52 6.01 3.34
N PRO A 2 -9.35 4.83 2.72
CA PRO A 2 -8.70 3.68 3.35
C PRO A 2 -7.18 3.83 3.33
N VAL A 3 -6.56 3.80 4.50
CA VAL A 3 -5.11 3.72 4.68
C VAL A 3 -4.79 2.31 5.21
N ILE A 4 -3.97 1.56 4.49
CA ILE A 4 -3.74 0.13 4.74
C ILE A 4 -2.26 -0.07 4.98
N LEU A 5 -1.94 -0.87 6.00
CA LEU A 5 -0.56 -1.26 6.25
C LEU A 5 -0.23 -2.45 5.35
N ILE A 6 0.88 -2.35 4.63
CA ILE A 6 1.39 -3.38 3.73
C ILE A 6 2.83 -3.74 4.10
N SER A 7 3.24 -4.94 3.74
CA SER A 7 4.64 -5.33 3.71
C SER A 7 5.22 -5.06 2.33
N THR A 8 6.32 -4.29 2.28
CA THR A 8 7.05 -3.99 1.03
C THR A 8 8.18 -4.98 0.76
N TRP A 9 8.17 -6.14 1.41
CA TRP A 9 9.25 -7.13 1.32
C TRP A 9 9.53 -7.59 -0.12
N GLN A 10 8.48 -7.71 -0.94
CA GLN A 10 8.62 -8.09 -2.36
C GLN A 10 9.10 -6.95 -3.27
N LEU A 11 8.98 -5.69 -2.83
CA LEU A 11 9.31 -4.50 -3.62
C LEU A 11 10.72 -4.00 -3.32
N ASN A 12 11.06 -3.78 -2.04
CA ASN A 12 12.27 -3.02 -1.69
C ASN A 12 13.30 -3.81 -0.88
N ARG A 13 13.08 -5.11 -0.62
CA ARG A 13 13.87 -5.96 0.32
C ARG A 13 14.02 -5.41 1.75
N SER A 14 13.41 -4.25 2.03
CA SER A 14 13.25 -3.69 3.37
C SER A 14 12.08 -4.40 4.07
N ARG A 15 12.27 -4.76 5.34
CA ARG A 15 11.28 -5.48 6.16
C ARG A 15 10.35 -4.53 6.94
N VAL A 16 10.30 -3.26 6.58
CA VAL A 16 9.53 -2.26 7.32
C VAL A 16 8.08 -2.25 6.80
N PRO A 17 7.09 -2.44 7.68
CA PRO A 17 5.68 -2.24 7.33
C PRO A 17 5.44 -0.79 6.88
N HIS A 18 4.71 -0.60 5.79
CA HIS A 18 4.48 0.70 5.15
C HIS A 18 2.98 1.02 5.03
N TRP A 19 2.59 2.26 5.29
CA TRP A 19 1.20 2.69 5.17
C TRP A 19 0.96 3.33 3.80
N VAL A 20 -0.01 2.79 3.07
CA VAL A 20 -0.41 3.29 1.74
C VAL A 20 -1.89 3.61 1.72
N THR A 21 -2.31 4.49 0.79
CA THR A 21 -3.73 4.79 0.59
C THR A 21 -4.27 4.00 -0.60
N VAL A 22 -5.40 3.31 -0.44
CA VAL A 22 -6.13 2.74 -1.59
C VAL A 22 -7.00 3.83 -2.22
N CYS A 23 -6.76 4.14 -3.49
CA CYS A 23 -7.49 5.18 -4.21
C CYS A 23 -8.52 4.63 -5.21
N ALA A 24 -8.30 3.45 -5.77
CA ALA A 24 -9.21 2.79 -6.69
C ALA A 24 -9.01 1.27 -6.65
N MET A 25 -9.97 0.52 -7.20
CA MET A 25 -9.90 -0.92 -7.33
C MET A 25 -10.81 -1.38 -8.47
N ASP A 26 -10.35 -2.36 -9.25
CA ASP A 26 -11.15 -3.08 -10.24
C ASP A 26 -11.04 -4.60 -10.04
N ASP A 27 -11.43 -5.38 -11.05
CA ASP A 27 -11.42 -6.85 -11.01
C ASP A 27 -10.01 -7.44 -10.94
N GLN A 28 -8.99 -6.72 -11.41
CA GLN A 28 -7.61 -7.20 -11.52
C GLN A 28 -6.65 -6.48 -10.56
N PHE A 29 -6.87 -5.19 -10.28
CA PHE A 29 -5.92 -4.33 -9.59
C PHE A 29 -6.53 -3.60 -8.39
N VAL A 30 -5.66 -3.36 -7.40
CA VAL A 30 -5.83 -2.35 -6.35
C VAL A 30 -4.84 -1.22 -6.66
N TYR A 31 -5.33 0.01 -6.72
CA TYR A 31 -4.51 1.19 -7.02
C TYR A 31 -4.14 1.91 -5.73
N LEU A 32 -2.84 2.17 -5.57
CA LEU A 32 -2.27 2.72 -4.35
C LEU A 32 -1.69 4.12 -4.58
N HIS A 33 -1.76 4.95 -3.54
CA HIS A 33 -0.89 6.10 -3.37
C HIS A 33 0.15 5.77 -2.30
N ASP A 34 1.42 5.90 -2.68
CA ASP A 34 2.56 5.77 -1.78
C ASP A 34 2.99 7.18 -1.30
N PRO A 35 3.01 7.46 0.01
CA PRO A 35 3.45 8.76 0.52
C PRO A 35 4.97 8.97 0.48
N GLU A 36 5.78 7.92 0.28
CA GLU A 36 7.24 8.02 0.19
C GLU A 36 7.67 8.32 -1.26
N ILE A 37 8.00 9.60 -1.50
CA ILE A 37 8.63 10.10 -2.72
C ILE A 37 10.10 10.38 -2.41
N ASP A 38 11.01 9.64 -3.04
CA ASP A 38 12.45 9.86 -2.96
C ASP A 38 12.88 10.93 -3.97
N THR A 39 12.90 12.19 -3.51
CA THR A 39 13.31 13.32 -4.34
C THR A 39 14.79 13.32 -4.69
N ASP A 40 15.63 12.64 -3.90
CA ASP A 40 17.08 12.61 -4.11
C ASP A 40 17.44 11.77 -5.34
N VAL A 41 16.63 10.74 -5.65
CA VAL A 41 16.73 9.95 -6.89
C VAL A 41 15.80 10.46 -8.01
N GLY A 42 15.15 11.61 -7.79
CA GLY A 42 14.32 12.27 -8.79
C GLY A 42 12.92 11.69 -8.95
N GLU A 43 12.40 10.93 -7.97
CA GLU A 43 11.00 10.50 -7.99
C GLU A 43 10.07 11.71 -7.90
N THR A 44 8.95 11.63 -8.61
CA THR A 44 7.90 12.63 -8.60
C THR A 44 6.64 12.09 -7.95
N VAL A 45 5.71 12.99 -7.64
CA VAL A 45 4.37 12.62 -7.16
C VAL A 45 3.66 11.69 -8.16
N ALA A 46 3.85 11.89 -9.47
CA ALA A 46 3.23 11.07 -10.49
C ALA A 46 3.72 9.62 -10.45
N ASP A 47 4.98 9.40 -10.04
CA ASP A 47 5.57 8.07 -9.92
C ASP A 47 5.03 7.27 -8.73
N LYS A 48 4.33 7.92 -7.79
CA LYS A 48 3.78 7.31 -6.57
C LYS A 48 2.26 7.35 -6.49
N GLN A 49 1.60 7.82 -7.55
CA GLN A 49 0.15 7.89 -7.62
C GLN A 49 -0.45 6.82 -8.54
N TYR A 50 -1.59 6.24 -8.14
CA TYR A 50 -2.29 5.20 -8.90
C TYR A 50 -1.41 4.00 -9.25
N LEU A 51 -0.54 3.60 -8.33
CA LEU A 51 0.32 2.42 -8.50
C LEU A 51 -0.55 1.15 -8.56
N PRO A 52 -0.59 0.43 -9.70
CA PRO A 52 -1.40 -0.76 -9.83
C PRO A 52 -0.72 -1.94 -9.14
N VAL A 53 -1.44 -2.60 -8.26
CA VAL A 53 -1.02 -3.85 -7.63
C VAL A 53 -2.05 -4.92 -7.92
N ASP A 54 -1.62 -6.04 -8.50
CA ASP A 54 -2.50 -7.19 -8.74
C ASP A 54 -3.17 -7.61 -7.41
N ARG A 55 -4.48 -7.85 -7.43
CA ARG A 55 -5.26 -8.16 -6.21
C ARG A 55 -4.68 -9.32 -5.40
N ARG A 56 -4.13 -10.35 -6.06
CA ARG A 56 -3.51 -11.52 -5.40
C ARG A 56 -2.19 -11.16 -4.76
N VAL A 57 -1.47 -10.21 -5.34
CA VAL A 57 -0.25 -9.64 -4.74
C VAL A 57 -0.62 -8.79 -3.54
N PHE A 58 -1.62 -7.92 -3.66
CA PHE A 58 -2.10 -7.06 -2.59
C PHE A 58 -2.60 -7.85 -1.36
N ASP A 59 -3.36 -8.93 -1.57
CA ASP A 59 -3.83 -9.79 -0.46
C ASP A 59 -2.67 -10.41 0.33
N ARG A 60 -1.55 -10.73 -0.33
CA ARG A 60 -0.33 -11.20 0.35
C ARG A 60 0.39 -10.06 1.06
N MET A 61 0.52 -8.89 0.41
CA MET A 61 1.25 -7.74 0.95
C MET A 61 0.57 -7.19 2.20
N SER A 62 -0.76 -7.15 2.24
CA SER A 62 -1.55 -6.60 3.35
C SER A 62 -1.57 -7.48 4.62
N ARG A 63 -0.93 -8.66 4.59
CA ARG A 63 -0.88 -9.60 5.71
C ARG A 63 0.51 -9.61 6.35
N TYR A 64 0.54 -9.73 7.68
CA TYR A 64 1.77 -9.83 8.47
C TYR A 64 1.65 -10.87 9.60
N GLY A 65 2.77 -11.38 10.07
CA GLY A 65 2.82 -12.47 11.05
C GLY A 65 2.88 -13.84 10.38
N LYS A 66 3.78 -14.70 10.87
CA LYS A 66 4.04 -16.04 10.27
C LYS A 66 3.05 -17.12 10.72
N ILE A 67 2.61 -17.06 11.98
CA ILE A 67 1.77 -18.10 12.60
C ILE A 67 0.29 -17.74 12.45
N GLN A 68 -0.04 -16.47 12.67
CA GLN A 68 -1.39 -15.94 12.49
C GLN A 68 -1.29 -14.69 11.60
N PRO A 69 -1.82 -14.73 10.37
CA PRO A 69 -1.82 -13.57 9.49
C PRO A 69 -2.77 -12.50 10.05
N LEU A 70 -2.23 -11.32 10.28
CA LEU A 70 -2.94 -10.12 10.73
C LEU A 70 -3.00 -9.11 9.58
N GLN A 71 -4.04 -8.29 9.59
CA GLN A 71 -4.22 -7.16 8.68
C GLN A 71 -4.66 -5.94 9.51
N ALA A 72 -4.41 -4.74 9.00
CA ALA A 72 -4.71 -3.48 9.67
C ALA A 72 -5.05 -2.42 8.62
N ALA A 73 -6.13 -1.69 8.88
CA ALA A 73 -6.58 -0.60 8.05
C ALA A 73 -7.14 0.51 8.94
N VAL A 74 -6.94 1.75 8.51
CA VAL A 74 -7.54 2.95 9.09
C VAL A 74 -8.46 3.56 8.05
N ILE A 75 -9.72 3.81 8.42
CA ILE A 75 -10.69 4.46 7.54
C ILE A 75 -10.85 5.91 7.99
N VAL A 76 -10.34 6.85 7.19
CA VAL A 76 -10.46 8.29 7.45
C VAL A 76 -11.70 8.83 6.74
N GLY A 77 -12.52 9.58 7.46
CA GLY A 77 -13.72 10.23 6.94
C GLY A 77 -14.07 11.48 7.74
N PRO A 78 -15.04 12.28 7.27
CA PRO A 78 -15.49 13.45 8.00
C PRO A 78 -15.96 13.05 9.41
N ARG A 79 -15.70 13.93 10.39
CA ARG A 79 -16.32 13.81 11.71
C ARG A 79 -17.83 13.96 11.54
N ARG A 80 -18.58 12.96 12.00
CA ARG A 80 -20.03 13.01 12.08
C ARG A 80 -20.48 13.96 13.18
#